data_AF-A0A1P8WGL8-F1
#
_entry.id   AF-A0A1P8WGL8-F1
#
_cell.length_a   1.000
_cell.length_b   1.000
_cell.length_c   1.000
_cell.angle_alpha   90.00
_cell.angle_beta   90.00
_cell.angle_gamma   90.00
#
_symmetry.space_group_name_H-M   'P 1'
#
loop_
_entity.id
_entity.type
_entity.pdbx_description
1 polymer ?
#
loop_
_entity_poly.entity_id
_entity_poly.type
_entity_poly.pdbx_seq_one_letter_code
_entity_poly.pdbx_strand_id
1 'polypeptide(L)'
;MMAWIRLRHGRHNLLTTESEREVDGPVFGPFLTIHENEGRDIRCGEAWTLRIVDGSVYYGGMYYRTWEIFHGSVRDSERDRVCCFSPDLAEPPHWDEFSNESFAVVLFD
;
A
#
# COMPACT_ATOMS: atom_id res chain seq x y z
N MET A 1 -2.05 -4.72 23.97
CA MET A 1 -2.28 -3.33 23.50
C MET A 1 -2.65 -3.43 22.03
N MET A 2 -3.67 -2.71 21.58
CA MET A 2 -4.10 -2.78 20.18
C MET A 2 -3.17 -1.94 19.30
N ALA A 3 -2.84 -2.45 18.12
CA ALA A 3 -2.02 -1.82 17.10
C ALA A 3 -2.87 -1.44 15.89
N TRP A 4 -2.45 -0.40 15.18
CA TRP A 4 -3.06 0.08 13.96
C TRP A 4 -1.96 0.31 12.94
N ILE A 5 -2.32 0.24 11.67
CA ILE A 5 -1.44 0.63 10.56
C ILE A 5 -2.14 1.68 9.72
N ARG A 6 -1.43 2.76 9.38
CA ARG A 6 -1.91 3.75 8.40
C ARG A 6 -1.02 3.77 7.18
N LEU A 7 -1.64 3.80 6.01
CA LEU A 7 -0.94 3.92 4.74
C LEU A 7 -0.88 5.39 4.31
N ARG A 8 0.26 5.83 3.76
CA ARG A 8 0.48 7.22 3.35
C ARG A 8 1.24 7.31 2.05
N HIS A 9 1.18 8.50 1.46
CA HIS A 9 1.88 8.82 0.21
C HIS A 9 1.49 7.85 -0.93
N GLY A 10 0.18 7.66 -1.11
CA GLY A 10 -0.40 6.82 -2.14
C GLY A 10 -0.26 7.44 -3.53
N ARG A 11 0.07 6.60 -4.52
CA ARG A 11 0.17 6.91 -5.95
C ARG A 11 -0.49 5.81 -6.77
N HIS A 12 -0.94 6.10 -7.99
CA HIS A 12 -1.56 5.08 -8.85
C HIS A 12 -0.54 4.21 -9.59
N ASN A 13 0.69 4.70 -9.77
CA ASN A 13 1.77 3.96 -10.41
C ASN A 13 3.10 4.20 -9.68
N LEU A 14 4.03 3.26 -9.81
CA LEU A 14 5.35 3.32 -9.17
C LEU A 14 6.37 4.15 -9.97
N LEU A 15 6.09 4.41 -11.25
CA LEU A 15 7.00 5.07 -12.18
C LEU A 15 6.88 6.61 -12.17
N THR A 16 5.84 7.17 -11.55
CA THR A 16 5.69 8.63 -11.43
C THR A 16 6.71 9.15 -10.43
N THR A 17 7.75 9.78 -10.97
CA THR A 17 8.85 10.32 -10.19
C THR A 17 8.49 11.65 -9.54
N GLU A 18 7.70 12.52 -10.17
CA GLU A 18 7.42 13.86 -9.62
C GLU A 18 6.03 14.41 -10.03
N SER A 19 5.36 15.11 -9.10
CA SER A 19 4.16 15.96 -9.26
C SER A 19 2.76 15.39 -8.97
N GLU A 20 2.58 14.09 -8.71
CA GLU A 20 1.27 13.63 -8.22
C GLU A 20 1.07 14.05 -6.76
N ARG A 21 -0.10 14.62 -6.48
CA ARG A 21 -0.52 14.93 -5.10
C ARG A 21 -0.60 13.62 -4.33
N GLU A 22 0.33 13.44 -3.40
CA GLU A 22 0.35 12.29 -2.51
C GLU A 22 -0.94 12.23 -1.69
N VAL A 23 -1.59 11.06 -1.69
CA VAL A 23 -2.85 10.84 -0.98
C VAL A 23 -2.62 9.97 0.24
N ASP A 24 -3.22 10.38 1.34
CA ASP A 24 -3.23 9.64 2.59
C ASP A 24 -4.21 8.44 2.45
N GLY A 25 -3.72 7.23 2.73
CA GLY A 25 -4.44 5.97 2.49
C GLY A 25 -5.30 5.49 3.65
N PRO A 26 -5.81 4.26 3.61
CA PRO A 26 -6.61 3.69 4.69
C PRO A 26 -5.84 3.52 6.00
N VAL A 27 -6.59 3.43 7.09
CA VAL A 27 -6.12 3.00 8.41
C VAL A 27 -6.77 1.67 8.76
N PHE A 28 -5.96 0.65 9.01
CA PHE A 28 -6.43 -0.69 9.36
C PHE A 28 -6.18 -0.99 10.82
N GLY A 29 -7.11 -1.74 11.42
CA GLY A 29 -7.04 -2.21 12.80
C GLY A 29 -8.39 -2.15 13.50
N PRO A 30 -8.42 -2.33 14.82
CA PRO A 30 -7.26 -2.66 15.65
C PRO A 30 -6.77 -4.10 15.45
N PHE A 31 -5.46 -4.32 15.57
CA PHE A 31 -4.81 -5.62 15.55
C PHE A 31 -4.19 -5.97 16.90
N LEU A 32 -4.19 -7.26 17.23
CA LEU A 32 -3.44 -7.78 18.37
C LEU A 32 -1.94 -7.80 18.09
N THR A 33 -1.57 -8.17 16.87
CA THR A 33 -0.18 -8.31 16.43
C THR A 33 -0.02 -7.77 15.01
N ILE A 34 1.11 -7.11 14.75
CA ILE A 34 1.53 -6.71 13.41
C ILE A 34 3.00 -7.13 13.27
N HIS A 35 3.34 -7.79 12.18
CA HIS A 35 4.70 -8.25 11.89
C HIS A 35 5.08 -7.88 10.47
N GLU A 36 6.17 -7.13 10.32
CA GLU A 36 6.73 -6.77 9.02
C GLU A 36 7.88 -7.73 8.68
N ASN A 37 7.77 -8.40 7.54
CA ASN A 37 8.73 -9.40 7.07
C ASN A 37 9.72 -8.76 6.10
N GLU A 38 10.70 -8.01 6.61
CA GLU A 38 11.87 -7.50 5.87
C GLU A 38 11.52 -6.83 4.52
N GLY A 39 10.46 -6.03 4.50
CA GLY A 39 10.04 -5.32 3.28
C GLY A 39 9.36 -6.20 2.21
N ARG A 40 8.94 -7.42 2.53
CA ARG A 40 8.16 -8.29 1.63
C ARG A 40 6.66 -8.20 1.87
N ASP A 41 6.26 -8.32 3.12
CA ASP A 41 4.86 -8.27 3.52
C ASP A 41 4.70 -7.78 4.96
N ILE A 42 3.48 -7.34 5.28
CA ILE A 42 3.06 -6.96 6.62
C ILE A 42 1.89 -7.86 7.01
N ARG A 43 2.09 -8.70 8.01
CA ARG A 43 1.06 -9.58 8.57
C ARG A 43 0.37 -8.91 9.73
N CYS A 44 -0.94 -8.81 9.65
CA CYS A 44 -1.80 -8.21 10.67
C CYS A 44 -2.70 -9.31 11.24
N GLY A 45 -2.44 -9.74 12.47
CA GLY A 45 -3.08 -10.93 13.06
C GLY A 45 -2.78 -12.21 12.27
N GLU A 46 -3.71 -13.16 12.30
CA GLU A 46 -3.55 -14.46 11.61
C GLU A 46 -4.10 -14.45 10.17
N ALA A 47 -4.93 -13.47 9.81
CA ALA A 47 -5.73 -13.53 8.59
C ALA A 47 -5.31 -12.54 7.50
N TRP A 48 -4.66 -11.42 7.84
CA TRP A 48 -4.47 -10.33 6.88
C TRP A 48 -3.00 -10.14 6.56
N THR A 49 -2.71 -10.01 5.27
CA THR A 49 -1.36 -9.78 4.75
C THR A 49 -1.42 -8.66 3.72
N LEU A 50 -0.67 -7.59 3.96
CA LEU A 50 -0.42 -6.52 2.99
C LEU A 50 0.88 -6.85 2.25
N ARG A 51 0.85 -6.90 0.93
CA ARG A 51 2.07 -7.13 0.12
C ARG A 51 2.82 -5.82 -0.10
N ILE A 52 4.15 -5.91 -0.04
CA ILE A 52 5.05 -4.81 -0.40
C ILE A 52 5.62 -5.11 -1.79
N VAL A 53 5.40 -4.19 -2.72
CA VAL A 53 5.86 -4.23 -4.11
C VAL A 53 6.74 -3.00 -4.34
N ASP A 54 7.99 -3.22 -4.73
CA ASP A 54 8.99 -2.16 -4.96
C ASP A 54 9.03 -1.12 -3.83
N GLY A 55 9.02 -1.61 -2.58
CA GLY A 55 9.06 -0.76 -1.38
C GLY A 55 7.76 -0.03 -1.05
N SER A 56 6.65 -0.33 -1.72
CA SER A 56 5.34 0.27 -1.47
C SER A 56 4.28 -0.78 -1.14
N VAL A 57 3.36 -0.45 -0.22
CA VAL A 57 2.20 -1.32 0.06
C VAL A 57 1.13 -1.09 -1.00
N TYR A 58 0.68 -2.14 -1.68
CA TYR A 58 -0.45 -2.03 -2.60
C TYR A 58 -1.78 -2.24 -1.86
N TYR A 59 -2.72 -1.32 -2.04
CA TYR A 59 -4.10 -1.52 -1.60
C TYR A 59 -5.09 -0.69 -2.43
N GLY A 60 -6.15 -1.32 -2.92
CA GLY A 60 -7.29 -0.64 -3.54
C GLY A 60 -6.93 0.17 -4.78
N GLY A 61 -6.02 -0.30 -5.63
CA GLY A 61 -5.61 0.43 -6.83
C GLY A 61 -4.53 1.50 -6.61
N MET A 62 -3.93 1.54 -5.41
CA MET A 62 -2.89 2.50 -5.07
C MET A 62 -1.66 1.83 -4.44
N TYR A 63 -0.49 2.40 -4.70
CA TYR A 63 0.80 2.06 -4.09
C TYR A 63 1.16 3.12 -3.04
N TYR A 64 1.27 2.71 -1.79
CA TYR A 64 1.60 3.58 -0.65
C TYR A 64 3.05 3.41 -0.26
N ARG A 65 3.85 4.46 -0.48
CA ARG A 65 5.31 4.42 -0.24
C ARG A 65 5.69 4.26 1.23
N THR A 66 4.81 4.66 2.14
CA THR A 66 5.11 4.59 3.58
C THR A 66 3.92 4.10 4.36
N TRP A 67 4.18 3.31 5.39
CA TRP A 67 3.21 2.89 6.38
C TRP A 67 3.73 3.19 7.78
N GLU A 68 2.82 3.44 8.71
CA GLU A 68 3.18 3.68 10.10
C GLU A 68 2.35 2.76 11.00
N ILE A 69 3.03 2.03 11.88
CA ILE A 69 2.40 1.22 12.93
C ILE A 69 2.34 2.05 14.21
N PHE A 70 1.15 2.14 14.81
CA PHE A 70 0.96 2.87 16.06
C PHE A 70 0.02 2.14 17.02
N HIS A 71 0.12 2.48 18.31
CA HIS A 71 -0.71 1.92 19.36
C HIS A 71 -1.65 2.97 19.95
N GLY A 72 -2.78 2.52 20.49
CA GLY A 72 -3.77 3.40 21.13
C GLY A 72 -4.99 3.65 20.27
N SER A 73 -5.56 4.85 20.35
CA SER A 73 -6.74 5.25 19.58
C SER A 73 -6.36 5.95 18.27
N VAL A 74 -7.13 5.70 17.21
CA VAL A 74 -7.07 6.47 15.97
C VAL A 74 -7.41 7.94 16.26
N ARG A 75 -6.69 8.87 15.61
CA ARG A 75 -6.97 10.31 15.75
C ARG A 75 -8.31 10.65 15.11
N ASP A 76 -9.00 11.68 15.59
CA ASP A 76 -10.29 12.08 15.01
C ASP A 76 -10.19 12.44 13.52
N SER A 77 -9.06 13.05 13.10
CA SER A 77 -8.80 13.36 11.68
C SER A 77 -8.56 12.13 10.79
N GLU A 78 -8.42 10.94 11.37
CA GLU A 78 -8.18 9.69 10.68
C GLU A 78 -9.38 8.75 10.75
N ARG A 79 -10.43 9.12 11.49
CA ARG A 79 -11.61 8.28 11.75
C ARG A 79 -12.33 7.88 10.47
N ASP A 80 -12.43 8.79 9.51
CA ASP A 80 -13.07 8.54 8.20
C ASP A 80 -12.23 7.65 7.27
N ARG A 81 -10.96 7.42 7.60
CA ARG A 81 -10.04 6.54 6.86
C ARG A 81 -9.98 5.13 7.44
N VAL A 82 -10.59 4.91 8.61
CA VAL A 82 -10.68 3.58 9.20
C VAL A 82 -11.61 2.73 8.35
N CYS A 83 -11.09 1.62 7.83
CA CYS A 83 -11.91 0.72 7.03
C CYS A 83 -11.59 -0.74 7.35
N CYS A 84 -12.56 -1.61 7.02
CA CYS A 84 -12.34 -3.05 7.06
C CYS A 84 -11.35 -3.44 5.97
N PHE A 85 -10.40 -4.31 6.32
CA PHE A 85 -9.50 -4.89 5.34
C PHE A 85 -10.26 -5.83 4.41
N SER A 86 -10.03 -5.67 3.11
CA SER A 86 -10.52 -6.57 2.08
C SER A 86 -9.30 -7.20 1.39
N PRO A 87 -9.11 -8.53 1.49
CA PRO A 87 -7.99 -9.22 0.85
C PRO A 87 -7.93 -9.00 -0.66
N ASP A 88 -9.09 -8.93 -1.33
CA ASP A 88 -9.20 -8.72 -2.77
C ASP A 88 -8.62 -7.37 -3.23
N LEU A 89 -8.56 -6.39 -2.32
CA LEU A 89 -7.95 -5.08 -2.60
C LEU A 89 -6.45 -5.05 -2.31
N ALA A 90 -5.89 -6.06 -1.64
CA ALA A 90 -4.49 -6.14 -1.26
C ALA A 90 -3.63 -6.90 -2.28
N GLU A 91 -4.22 -7.32 -3.40
CA GLU A 91 -3.50 -7.99 -4.48
C GLU A 91 -3.15 -6.99 -5.59
N PRO A 92 -1.86 -6.72 -5.84
CA PRO A 92 -1.46 -5.90 -6.98
C PRO A 92 -1.84 -6.62 -8.29
N PRO A 93 -2.14 -5.88 -9.37
CA PRO A 93 -2.31 -6.50 -10.67
C PRO A 93 -1.04 -7.31 -11.02
N HIS A 94 -1.21 -8.54 -11.50
CA HIS A 94 -0.11 -9.36 -11.97
C HIS A 94 0.57 -8.66 -13.16
N TRP A 95 1.78 -8.13 -12.96
CA TRP A 95 2.54 -7.43 -14.00
C TRP A 95 3.26 -8.39 -14.98
N ASP A 96 2.86 -9.66 -15.03
CA ASP A 96 3.48 -10.70 -15.88
C ASP A 96 3.22 -10.53 -17.40
N GLU A 97 2.63 -9.42 -17.86
CA GLU A 97 2.36 -9.16 -19.29
C GLU A 97 3.01 -7.88 -19.87
N PHE A 98 3.82 -7.13 -19.11
CA PHE A 98 4.58 -5.99 -19.67
C PHE A 98 6.09 -6.25 -19.80
N SER A 99 6.51 -7.50 -19.65
CA SER A 99 7.88 -7.96 -19.91
C SER A 99 8.00 -8.59 -21.30
N ASN A 100 7.86 -7.79 -22.39
CA ASN A 100 8.81 -7.85 -23.53
C ASN A 100 8.50 -7.04 -24.80
N GLU A 101 7.37 -6.35 -24.98
CA GLU A 101 7.17 -5.60 -26.24
C GLU A 101 6.43 -4.28 -25.98
N SER A 102 7.16 -3.15 -26.03
CA SER A 102 6.71 -1.80 -26.49
C SER A 102 7.46 -0.66 -25.79
N PHE A 103 8.79 -0.67 -25.81
CA PHE A 103 9.57 0.58 -25.73
C PHE A 103 10.70 0.56 -26.75
N ALA A 104 10.32 0.47 -28.03
CA ALA A 104 11.13 0.94 -29.14
C ALA A 104 10.18 1.51 -30.18
N VAL A 105 10.10 2.84 -30.26
CA VAL A 105 10.15 3.68 -31.46
C VAL A 105 9.92 5.12 -30.99
N VAL A 106 11.02 5.84 -30.77
CA VAL A 106 11.07 7.26 -31.14
C VAL A 106 12.07 7.32 -32.28
N LEU A 107 11.58 7.17 -33.50
CA LEU A 107 12.30 7.64 -34.68
C LEU A 107 12.11 9.16 -34.70
N PHE A 108 13.20 9.89 -34.51
CA PHE A 108 13.27 11.26 -34.97
C PHE A 108 13.69 11.22 -36.45
N ASP A 109 12.87 11.82 -37.31
CA ASP A 109 13.26 12.21 -38.68
C ASP A 109 14.40 13.24 -38.67
#